data_AF-A0A2D9LMG9-F1
#
_entry.id   AF-A0A2D9LMG9-F1
#
_cell.length_a   1.000
_cell.length_b   1.000
_cell.length_c   1.000
_cell.angle_alpha   90.00
_cell.angle_beta   90.00
_cell.angle_gamma   90.00
#
_symmetry.space_group_name_H-M   'P 1'
#
loop_
_entity.id
_entity.type
_entity.pdbx_description
1 polymer ?
#
loop_
_entity_poly.entity_id
_entity_poly.type
_entity_poly.pdbx_seq_one_letter_code
_entity_poly.pdbx_strand_id
1 'polypeptide(L)'
;MADNTSSDNLHKFLESDDPAMIGMGLSMAKGSADSSEETLGRILGLYMFHDDKDIRSLSKSVFMKLASPDVKKVVKKYWQAEYRTQPWIWKTGWMGKMVLDLRSEETTAIFILVKALQINDEETKSSILEIIGNSMYDSFSSQECTDPNSEDYGKISFRKTGLKRNFSIISTTAIVAAMIKLIKSFSTKRVYYSRQKQANISQISAVTTIEILGDLGDTRAVETLIVSLNNTLIVQESTRALRIIGDERAIEPIIQIMEYTINQRKESSYHSGWSRTGPARWRDLNEFAKALGKMGNLESIKTLVKGFDIESSRSALSETEKMSVMEAISKILERAKFDSKERENIIKFLTSEDASLRAMGNSLLKGMLNESNME
;
A
#
# COMPACT_ATOMS: atom_id res chain seq x y z
N MET A 1 19.35 16.20 -24.60
CA MET A 1 18.01 16.47 -24.02
C MET A 1 16.84 16.00 -24.91
N ALA A 2 17.05 15.28 -26.02
CA ALA A 2 15.96 14.79 -26.89
C ALA A 2 15.56 13.31 -26.67
N ASP A 3 16.37 12.51 -25.96
CA ASP A 3 16.13 11.05 -25.83
C ASP A 3 15.02 10.67 -24.83
N ASN A 4 14.85 11.42 -23.72
CA ASN A 4 13.87 11.03 -22.69
C ASN A 4 12.43 11.07 -23.19
N THR A 5 12.08 12.03 -24.05
CA THR A 5 10.70 12.19 -24.54
C THR A 5 10.27 11.05 -25.47
N SER A 6 11.22 10.43 -26.18
CA SER A 6 10.94 9.30 -27.07
C SER A 6 10.72 8.00 -26.28
N SER A 7 11.50 7.77 -25.23
CA SER A 7 11.35 6.60 -24.34
C SER A 7 10.06 6.68 -23.52
N ASP A 8 9.73 7.85 -22.99
CA ASP A 8 8.50 8.06 -22.21
C ASP A 8 7.24 7.82 -23.05
N ASN A 9 7.24 8.29 -24.30
CA ASN A 9 6.14 8.04 -25.25
C ASN A 9 6.02 6.56 -25.63
N LEU A 10 7.16 5.87 -25.80
CA LEU A 10 7.19 4.43 -26.05
C LEU A 10 6.53 3.65 -24.91
N HIS A 11 6.93 3.89 -23.66
CA HIS A 11 6.39 3.17 -22.51
C HIS A 11 4.89 3.44 -22.33
N LYS A 12 4.46 4.69 -22.51
CA LYS A 12 3.04 5.07 -22.48
C LYS A 12 2.21 4.32 -23.52
N PHE A 13 2.74 4.11 -24.72
CA PHE A 13 2.06 3.35 -25.77
C PHE A 13 1.97 1.86 -25.44
N LEU A 14 3.05 1.26 -24.90
CA LEU A 14 3.06 -0.15 -24.49
C LEU A 14 2.13 -0.46 -23.30
N GLU A 15 1.84 0.54 -22.45
CA GLU A 15 0.91 0.42 -21.32
C GLU A 15 -0.56 0.72 -21.64
N SER A 16 -0.85 1.22 -22.84
CA SER A 16 -2.20 1.65 -23.21
C SER A 16 -3.18 0.47 -23.16
N ASP A 17 -4.44 0.76 -22.81
CA ASP A 17 -5.54 -0.19 -22.98
C ASP A 17 -6.02 -0.22 -24.47
N ASP A 18 -5.55 0.71 -25.32
CA ASP A 18 -5.87 0.77 -26.77
C ASP A 18 -4.90 -0.11 -27.60
N PRO A 19 -5.42 -1.15 -28.31
CA PRO A 19 -4.63 -2.01 -29.19
C PRO A 19 -3.80 -1.26 -30.24
N ALA A 20 -4.32 -0.15 -30.79
CA ALA A 20 -3.61 0.62 -31.81
C ALA A 20 -2.38 1.32 -31.23
N MET A 21 -2.51 1.90 -30.04
CA MET A 21 -1.40 2.50 -29.32
C MET A 21 -0.35 1.46 -28.94
N ILE A 22 -0.75 0.27 -28.47
CA ILE A 22 0.19 -0.83 -28.20
C ILE A 22 0.96 -1.20 -29.48
N GLY A 23 0.26 -1.32 -30.62
CA GLY A 23 0.88 -1.59 -31.92
C GLY A 23 1.91 -0.54 -32.33
N MET A 24 1.61 0.75 -32.10
CA MET A 24 2.57 1.84 -32.31
C MET A 24 3.79 1.71 -31.41
N GLY A 25 3.60 1.43 -30.11
CA GLY A 25 4.70 1.19 -29.17
C GLY A 25 5.59 0.02 -29.58
N LEU A 26 5.00 -1.11 -29.99
CA LEU A 26 5.74 -2.28 -30.47
C LEU A 26 6.56 -1.97 -31.73
N SER A 27 6.02 -1.14 -32.63
CA SER A 27 6.71 -0.69 -33.84
C SER A 27 7.86 0.26 -33.51
N MET A 28 7.65 1.17 -32.57
CA MET A 28 8.68 2.09 -32.07
C MET A 28 9.83 1.34 -31.43
N ALA A 29 9.58 0.43 -30.48
CA ALA A 29 10.63 -0.39 -29.85
C ALA A 29 11.44 -1.19 -30.89
N LYS A 30 10.76 -1.74 -31.90
CA LYS A 30 11.41 -2.48 -32.99
C LYS A 30 12.30 -1.61 -33.88
N GLY A 31 11.93 -0.34 -34.05
CA GLY A 31 12.62 0.64 -34.90
C GLY A 31 13.75 1.40 -34.20
N SER A 32 13.57 1.75 -32.93
CA SER A 32 14.62 2.35 -32.08
C SER A 32 15.69 1.34 -31.66
N ALA A 33 15.40 0.04 -31.78
CA ALA A 33 16.19 -1.04 -31.21
C ALA A 33 16.37 -0.89 -29.69
N ASP A 34 15.41 -0.23 -29.02
CA ASP A 34 15.42 -0.10 -27.57
C ASP A 34 15.23 -1.47 -26.92
N SER A 35 16.35 -2.03 -26.46
CA SER A 35 16.43 -3.27 -25.71
C SER A 35 16.63 -3.01 -24.21
N SER A 36 16.22 -1.84 -23.72
CA SER A 36 16.22 -1.58 -22.27
C SER A 36 15.44 -2.65 -21.54
N GLU A 37 15.88 -2.96 -20.31
CA GLU A 37 15.26 -3.98 -19.48
C GLU A 37 13.75 -3.76 -19.31
N GLU A 38 13.36 -2.49 -19.22
CA GLU A 38 11.99 -2.05 -19.06
C GLU A 38 11.16 -2.29 -20.33
N THR A 39 11.65 -1.86 -21.50
CA THR A 39 10.98 -2.11 -22.77
C THR A 39 10.83 -3.62 -23.02
N LEU A 40 11.88 -4.41 -22.77
CA LEU A 40 11.82 -5.86 -22.90
C LEU A 40 10.81 -6.50 -21.94
N GLY A 41 10.79 -6.07 -20.67
CA GLY A 41 9.85 -6.57 -19.67
C GLY A 41 8.39 -6.28 -20.05
N ARG A 42 8.11 -5.08 -20.56
CA ARG A 42 6.78 -4.66 -21.03
C ARG A 42 6.32 -5.50 -22.22
N ILE A 43 7.17 -5.65 -23.23
CA ILE A 43 6.87 -6.46 -24.41
C ILE A 43 6.69 -7.93 -24.04
N LEU A 44 7.50 -8.45 -23.11
CA LEU A 44 7.36 -9.82 -22.62
C LEU A 44 6.03 -10.02 -21.88
N GLY A 45 5.62 -9.06 -21.04
CA GLY A 45 4.31 -9.08 -20.39
C GLY A 45 3.16 -9.10 -21.41
N LEU A 46 3.23 -8.27 -22.45
CA LEU A 46 2.25 -8.28 -23.56
C LEU A 46 2.24 -9.62 -24.29
N TYR A 47 3.41 -10.17 -24.64
CA TYR A 47 3.54 -11.48 -25.28
C TYR A 47 2.87 -12.58 -24.43
N MET A 48 3.10 -12.58 -23.13
CA MET A 48 2.64 -13.66 -22.25
C MET A 48 1.16 -13.54 -21.92
N PHE A 49 0.67 -12.35 -21.56
CA PHE A 49 -0.61 -12.17 -20.86
C PHE A 49 -1.58 -11.17 -21.47
N HIS A 50 -1.28 -10.52 -22.60
CA HIS A 50 -2.28 -9.67 -23.25
C HIS A 50 -3.50 -10.49 -23.72
N ASP A 51 -4.72 -9.97 -23.62
CA ASP A 51 -5.95 -10.69 -23.98
C ASP A 51 -6.08 -10.91 -25.50
N ASP A 52 -5.68 -9.92 -26.29
CA ASP A 52 -5.64 -9.98 -27.75
C ASP A 52 -4.52 -10.90 -28.27
N LYS A 53 -4.88 -11.87 -29.12
CA LYS A 53 -3.96 -12.87 -29.70
C LYS A 53 -2.94 -12.25 -30.65
N ASP A 54 -3.33 -11.24 -31.43
CA ASP A 54 -2.49 -10.61 -32.43
C ASP A 54 -1.45 -9.73 -31.77
N ILE A 55 -1.83 -9.02 -30.70
CA ILE A 55 -0.87 -8.31 -29.84
C ILE A 55 0.14 -9.28 -29.23
N ARG A 56 -0.30 -10.44 -28.72
CA ARG A 56 0.63 -11.45 -28.19
C ARG A 56 1.61 -11.94 -29.28
N SER A 57 1.11 -12.21 -30.48
CA SER A 57 1.91 -12.68 -31.62
C SER A 57 2.95 -11.63 -32.05
N LEU A 58 2.53 -10.37 -32.20
CA LEU A 58 3.39 -9.26 -32.54
C LEU A 58 4.45 -9.03 -31.47
N SER A 59 4.04 -9.00 -30.19
CA SER A 59 4.94 -8.83 -29.05
C SER A 59 5.98 -9.96 -28.99
N LYS A 60 5.59 -11.21 -29.27
CA LYS A 60 6.54 -12.34 -29.38
C LYS A 60 7.60 -12.06 -30.46
N SER A 61 7.18 -11.62 -31.64
CA SER A 61 8.09 -11.32 -32.74
C SER A 61 9.08 -10.21 -32.37
N VAL A 62 8.60 -9.12 -31.79
CA VAL A 62 9.43 -8.00 -31.35
C VAL A 62 10.38 -8.43 -30.24
N PHE A 63 9.89 -9.14 -29.22
CA PHE A 63 10.73 -9.67 -28.13
C PHE A 63 11.85 -10.57 -28.65
N MET A 64 11.54 -11.51 -29.54
CA MET A 64 12.53 -12.42 -30.09
C MET A 64 13.56 -11.71 -31.00
N LYS A 65 13.24 -10.53 -31.52
CA LYS A 65 14.19 -9.69 -32.24
C LYS A 65 15.13 -8.95 -31.27
N LEU A 66 14.58 -8.36 -30.20
CA LEU A 66 15.32 -7.46 -29.30
C LEU A 66 16.07 -8.18 -28.17
N ALA A 67 15.54 -9.27 -27.61
CA ALA A 67 16.11 -9.92 -26.44
C ALA A 67 17.46 -10.59 -26.74
N SER A 68 18.34 -10.66 -25.73
CA SER A 68 19.60 -11.39 -25.79
C SER A 68 19.36 -12.91 -25.92
N PRO A 69 20.36 -13.70 -26.38
CA PRO A 69 20.28 -15.16 -26.40
C PRO A 69 19.97 -15.77 -25.03
N ASP A 70 20.53 -15.22 -23.95
CA ASP A 70 20.37 -15.74 -22.60
C ASP A 70 18.96 -15.48 -22.05
N VAL A 71 18.44 -14.27 -22.24
CA VAL A 71 17.04 -13.94 -21.91
C VAL A 71 16.06 -14.84 -22.67
N LYS A 72 16.32 -15.09 -23.97
CA LYS A 72 15.51 -16.03 -24.76
C LYS A 72 15.56 -17.45 -24.21
N LYS A 73 16.72 -17.89 -23.72
CA LYS A 73 16.91 -19.23 -23.13
C LYS A 73 16.11 -19.37 -21.85
N VAL A 74 16.13 -18.35 -20.98
CA VAL A 74 15.30 -18.32 -19.76
C VAL A 74 13.82 -18.38 -20.11
N VAL A 75 13.33 -17.53 -21.02
CA VAL A 75 11.91 -17.56 -21.42
C VAL A 75 11.51 -18.92 -21.97
N LYS A 76 12.33 -19.55 -22.84
CA LYS A 76 12.06 -20.88 -23.39
C LYS A 76 12.04 -21.98 -22.33
N LYS A 77 12.82 -21.86 -21.26
CA LYS A 77 12.87 -22.82 -20.14
C LYS A 77 11.58 -22.83 -19.35
N TYR A 78 10.94 -21.67 -19.16
CA TYR A 78 9.81 -21.53 -18.24
C TYR A 78 8.45 -21.33 -18.90
N TRP A 79 8.40 -20.87 -20.15
CA TRP A 79 7.16 -20.42 -20.78
C TRP A 79 6.74 -21.25 -22.00
N GLN A 80 5.48 -21.65 -22.00
CA GLN A 80 4.76 -22.19 -23.15
C GLN A 80 3.38 -21.53 -23.27
N ALA A 81 2.80 -21.50 -24.47
CA ALA A 81 1.56 -20.75 -24.72
C ALA A 81 0.37 -21.30 -23.93
N GLU A 82 0.39 -22.61 -23.66
CA GLU A 82 -0.59 -23.41 -22.94
C GLU A 82 -0.57 -23.13 -21.43
N TYR A 83 0.55 -22.59 -20.92
CA TYR A 83 0.73 -22.32 -19.48
C TYR A 83 -0.05 -21.09 -19.02
N ARG A 84 -0.39 -20.17 -19.94
CA ARG A 84 -1.04 -18.88 -19.62
C ARG A 84 -2.24 -19.00 -18.69
N THR A 85 -3.05 -20.02 -18.87
CA THR A 85 -4.30 -20.24 -18.11
C THR A 85 -4.14 -21.22 -16.95
N GLN A 86 -2.93 -21.67 -16.67
CA GLN A 86 -2.67 -22.74 -15.70
C GLN A 86 -2.35 -22.15 -14.32
N PRO A 87 -3.19 -22.36 -13.29
CA PRO A 87 -2.95 -21.77 -11.96
C PRO A 87 -1.66 -22.27 -11.30
N TRP A 88 -1.22 -23.49 -11.62
CA TRP A 88 -0.05 -24.10 -11.00
C TRP A 88 1.24 -23.30 -11.23
N ILE A 89 1.35 -22.54 -12.34
CA ILE A 89 2.56 -21.75 -12.61
C ILE A 89 2.79 -20.67 -11.55
N TRP A 90 1.71 -20.19 -10.93
CA TRP A 90 1.75 -19.19 -9.88
C TRP A 90 1.93 -19.87 -8.52
N LYS A 91 1.07 -20.86 -8.21
CA LYS A 91 1.00 -21.51 -6.90
C LYS A 91 2.26 -22.28 -6.51
N THR A 92 2.95 -22.87 -7.48
CA THR A 92 4.18 -23.66 -7.23
C THR A 92 5.44 -22.79 -7.22
N GLY A 93 5.31 -21.48 -7.45
CA GLY A 93 6.44 -20.57 -7.62
C GLY A 93 7.17 -20.74 -8.96
N TRP A 94 6.63 -21.49 -9.93
CA TRP A 94 7.26 -21.69 -11.24
C TRP A 94 7.53 -20.36 -11.97
N MET A 95 6.53 -19.47 -12.00
CA MET A 95 6.70 -18.12 -12.56
C MET A 95 7.63 -17.27 -11.68
N GLY A 96 7.59 -17.44 -10.36
CA GLY A 96 8.53 -16.79 -9.45
C GLY A 96 10.00 -17.13 -9.77
N LYS A 97 10.30 -18.40 -10.10
CA LYS A 97 11.63 -18.83 -10.55
C LYS A 97 12.04 -18.18 -11.87
N MET A 98 11.11 -18.09 -12.83
CA MET A 98 11.36 -17.38 -14.08
C MET A 98 11.70 -15.90 -13.85
N VAL A 99 10.94 -15.23 -12.97
CA VAL A 99 11.17 -13.82 -12.59
C VAL A 99 12.56 -13.63 -11.98
N LEU A 100 13.01 -14.57 -11.14
CA LEU A 100 14.35 -14.54 -10.53
C LEU A 100 15.45 -14.78 -11.58
N ASP A 101 15.31 -15.79 -12.43
CA ASP A 101 16.28 -16.10 -13.49
C ASP A 101 16.37 -14.96 -14.52
N LEU A 102 15.27 -14.26 -14.82
CA LEU A 102 15.30 -13.07 -15.69
C LEU A 102 16.02 -11.89 -15.03
N ARG A 103 15.89 -11.73 -13.71
CA ARG A 103 16.60 -10.67 -12.97
C ARG A 103 18.11 -10.91 -12.97
N SER A 104 18.57 -12.16 -12.88
CA SER A 104 20.02 -12.45 -12.98
C SER A 104 20.61 -12.14 -14.35
N GLU A 105 19.76 -12.02 -15.39
CA GLU A 105 20.13 -11.67 -16.76
C GLU A 105 19.86 -10.17 -17.05
N GLU A 106 19.89 -9.30 -16.03
CA GLU A 106 19.69 -7.84 -16.16
C GLU A 106 18.42 -7.52 -16.98
N THR A 107 17.29 -8.17 -16.64
CA THR A 107 15.99 -7.88 -17.27
C THR A 107 14.90 -7.73 -16.22
N THR A 108 14.03 -6.72 -16.42
CA THR A 108 12.99 -6.39 -15.45
C THR A 108 11.74 -7.26 -15.64
N ALA A 109 11.61 -8.28 -14.78
CA ALA A 109 10.50 -9.23 -14.80
C ALA A 109 9.20 -8.72 -14.11
N ILE A 110 9.22 -7.53 -13.49
CA ILE A 110 8.04 -7.00 -12.77
C ILE A 110 6.88 -6.69 -13.72
N PHE A 111 7.17 -6.24 -14.95
CA PHE A 111 6.14 -5.89 -15.93
C PHE A 111 5.34 -7.11 -16.40
N ILE A 112 5.95 -8.30 -16.35
CA ILE A 112 5.26 -9.58 -16.58
C ILE A 112 4.18 -9.77 -15.52
N LEU A 113 4.53 -9.56 -14.25
CA LEU A 113 3.63 -9.71 -13.11
C LEU A 113 2.53 -8.65 -13.13
N VAL A 114 2.88 -7.39 -13.42
CA VAL A 114 1.92 -6.29 -13.59
C VAL A 114 0.90 -6.62 -14.67
N LYS A 115 1.33 -7.15 -15.82
CA LYS A 115 0.39 -7.54 -16.88
C LYS A 115 -0.47 -8.74 -16.46
N ALA A 116 0.10 -9.69 -15.72
CA ALA A 116 -0.63 -10.86 -15.21
C ALA A 116 -1.70 -10.52 -14.16
N LEU A 117 -1.62 -9.37 -13.47
CA LEU A 117 -2.67 -8.94 -12.52
C LEU A 117 -4.06 -8.75 -13.17
N GLN A 118 -4.14 -8.68 -14.51
CA GLN A 118 -5.39 -8.63 -15.26
C GLN A 118 -6.17 -9.96 -15.23
N ILE A 119 -5.55 -11.07 -14.79
CA ILE A 119 -6.19 -12.38 -14.64
C ILE A 119 -7.34 -12.28 -13.61
N ASN A 120 -8.54 -12.73 -13.95
CA ASN A 120 -9.75 -12.58 -13.12
C ASN A 120 -9.86 -13.56 -11.92
N ASP A 121 -8.86 -14.38 -11.66
CA ASP A 121 -8.83 -15.34 -10.54
C ASP A 121 -8.14 -14.73 -9.31
N GLU A 122 -8.88 -14.57 -8.20
CA GLU A 122 -8.37 -13.91 -6.98
C GLU A 122 -7.23 -14.70 -6.30
N GLU A 123 -7.25 -16.03 -6.38
CA GLU A 123 -6.18 -16.85 -5.80
C GLU A 123 -4.87 -16.65 -6.58
N THR A 124 -4.95 -16.67 -7.91
CA THR A 124 -3.82 -16.34 -8.79
C THR A 124 -3.34 -14.91 -8.57
N LYS A 125 -4.24 -13.92 -8.45
CA LYS A 125 -3.86 -12.54 -8.12
C LYS A 125 -3.09 -12.47 -6.79
N SER A 126 -3.56 -13.15 -5.76
CA SER A 126 -2.87 -13.21 -4.46
C SER A 126 -1.46 -13.77 -4.62
N SER A 127 -1.28 -14.87 -5.37
CA SER A 127 0.06 -15.42 -5.66
C SER A 127 0.93 -14.44 -6.46
N ILE A 128 0.37 -13.74 -7.45
CA ILE A 128 1.11 -12.73 -8.23
C ILE A 128 1.58 -11.59 -7.33
N LEU A 129 0.71 -11.08 -6.45
CA LEU A 129 1.03 -10.03 -5.49
C LEU A 129 2.15 -10.46 -4.52
N GLU A 130 2.12 -11.70 -4.05
CA GLU A 130 3.19 -12.26 -3.23
C GLU A 130 4.52 -12.37 -4.00
N ILE A 131 4.50 -12.76 -5.28
CA ILE A 131 5.71 -12.76 -6.12
C ILE A 131 6.23 -11.32 -6.32
N ILE A 132 5.34 -10.33 -6.53
CA ILE A 132 5.71 -8.91 -6.60
C ILE A 132 6.37 -8.48 -5.29
N GLY A 133 5.77 -8.79 -4.14
CA GLY A 133 6.36 -8.49 -2.82
C GLY A 133 7.74 -9.13 -2.62
N ASN A 134 7.88 -10.42 -2.97
CA ASN A 134 9.15 -11.16 -2.89
C ASN A 134 10.19 -10.71 -3.94
N SER A 135 9.78 -9.93 -4.94
CA SER A 135 10.72 -9.23 -5.82
C SER A 135 11.29 -7.98 -5.13
N MET A 136 10.56 -7.38 -4.19
CA MET A 136 10.95 -6.17 -3.46
C MET A 136 11.69 -6.43 -2.15
N TYR A 137 11.47 -7.59 -1.52
CA TYR A 137 12.06 -7.99 -0.25
C TYR A 137 12.62 -9.41 -0.33
N ASP A 138 13.42 -9.84 0.66
CA ASP A 138 13.93 -11.21 0.71
C ASP A 138 12.83 -12.22 1.05
N SER A 139 11.88 -11.81 1.89
CA SER A 139 10.61 -12.51 2.05
C SER A 139 9.47 -11.51 2.21
N PHE A 140 8.37 -11.80 1.54
CA PHE A 140 7.10 -11.12 1.64
C PHE A 140 6.01 -12.19 1.71
N SER A 141 5.23 -12.18 2.80
CA SER A 141 4.07 -13.06 2.93
C SER A 141 2.91 -12.38 3.65
N SER A 142 1.71 -12.79 3.27
CA SER A 142 0.46 -12.30 3.83
C SER A 142 -0.43 -13.50 4.15
N GLN A 143 -0.80 -13.65 5.41
CA GLN A 143 -1.70 -14.72 5.84
C GLN A 143 -2.65 -14.24 6.90
N GLU A 144 -3.86 -14.79 6.93
CA GLU A 144 -4.78 -14.58 8.03
C GLU A 144 -4.31 -15.34 9.26
N CYS A 145 -4.38 -14.71 10.43
CA CYS A 145 -4.16 -15.39 11.69
C CYS A 145 -5.36 -16.30 11.98
N THR A 146 -5.11 -17.61 11.95
CA THR A 146 -6.13 -18.63 12.18
C THR A 146 -6.12 -19.18 13.62
N ASP A 147 -5.25 -18.66 14.49
CA ASP A 147 -5.20 -19.05 15.90
C ASP A 147 -6.38 -18.42 16.67
N PRO A 148 -7.39 -19.21 17.09
CA PRO A 148 -8.58 -18.69 17.75
C PRO A 148 -8.31 -18.09 19.13
N ASN A 149 -7.14 -18.36 19.71
CA ASN A 149 -6.72 -17.82 21.01
C ASN A 149 -5.87 -16.55 20.86
N SER A 150 -5.51 -16.17 19.64
CA SER A 150 -4.77 -14.94 19.37
C SER A 150 -5.72 -13.74 19.37
N GLU A 151 -5.28 -12.63 19.97
CA GLU A 151 -5.94 -11.33 19.78
C GLU A 151 -5.93 -10.86 18.32
N ASP A 152 -5.08 -11.48 17.51
CA ASP A 152 -4.98 -11.26 16.08
C ASP A 152 -5.86 -12.22 15.26
N TYR A 153 -6.67 -13.10 15.87
CA TYR A 153 -7.55 -14.01 15.12
C TYR A 153 -8.39 -13.26 14.07
N GLY A 154 -8.31 -13.73 12.82
CA GLY A 154 -8.97 -13.09 11.67
C GLY A 154 -8.26 -11.84 11.13
N LYS A 155 -7.17 -11.37 11.76
CA LYS A 155 -6.33 -10.29 11.22
C LYS A 155 -5.39 -10.85 10.18
N ILE A 156 -5.24 -10.13 9.06
CA ILE A 156 -4.19 -10.43 8.09
C ILE A 156 -2.86 -9.94 8.66
N SER A 157 -1.94 -10.89 8.85
CA SER A 157 -0.56 -10.67 9.24
C SER A 157 0.30 -10.42 8.00
N PHE A 158 1.02 -9.31 8.00
CA PHE A 158 1.99 -8.96 6.98
C PHE A 158 3.40 -9.16 7.50
N ARG A 159 4.17 -10.02 6.84
CA ARG A 159 5.57 -10.26 7.19
C ARG A 159 6.45 -9.89 6.02
N LYS A 160 7.38 -8.99 6.29
CA LYS A 160 8.47 -8.58 5.39
C LYS A 160 9.77 -8.86 6.14
N THR A 161 10.66 -9.66 5.57
CA THR A 161 11.98 -9.93 6.17
C THR A 161 13.10 -9.66 5.17
N GLY A 162 14.28 -9.33 5.69
CA GLY A 162 15.45 -8.99 4.90
C GLY A 162 15.46 -7.55 4.38
N LEU A 163 16.40 -7.27 3.47
CA LEU A 163 16.63 -5.91 2.96
C LEU A 163 15.63 -5.56 1.86
N LYS A 164 15.14 -4.32 1.88
CA LYS A 164 14.40 -3.75 0.74
C LYS A 164 15.34 -3.64 -0.45
N ARG A 165 14.94 -4.19 -1.59
CA ARG A 165 15.70 -4.11 -2.84
C ARG A 165 15.45 -2.77 -3.52
N ASN A 166 16.49 -2.17 -4.10
CA ASN A 166 16.37 -0.92 -4.85
C ASN A 166 15.69 -1.16 -6.20
N PHE A 167 14.76 -0.28 -6.57
CA PHE A 167 14.12 -0.22 -7.88
C PHE A 167 14.44 1.11 -8.54
N SER A 168 14.56 1.13 -9.87
CA SER A 168 14.55 2.39 -10.61
C SER A 168 13.18 3.07 -10.44
N ILE A 169 13.16 4.41 -10.35
CA ILE A 169 11.92 5.20 -10.18
C ILE A 169 10.94 4.94 -11.35
N ILE A 170 11.45 4.61 -12.54
CA ILE A 170 10.62 4.33 -13.72
C ILE A 170 9.89 2.99 -13.55
N SER A 171 10.55 1.97 -12.99
CA SER A 171 9.95 0.67 -12.69
C SER A 171 8.78 0.75 -11.70
N THR A 172 8.76 1.74 -10.79
CA THR A 172 7.69 1.84 -9.78
C THR A 172 6.40 2.43 -10.35
N THR A 173 6.48 3.25 -11.40
CA THR A 173 5.33 3.96 -11.98
C THR A 173 4.22 3.03 -12.46
N ALA A 174 4.59 2.04 -13.27
CA ALA A 174 3.63 1.08 -13.81
C ALA A 174 3.01 0.21 -12.73
N ILE A 175 3.84 -0.19 -11.75
CA ILE A 175 3.40 -0.98 -10.60
C ILE A 175 2.38 -0.17 -9.81
N VAL A 176 2.68 1.09 -9.49
CA VAL A 176 1.76 1.99 -8.76
C VAL A 176 0.44 2.14 -9.50
N ALA A 177 0.46 2.39 -10.81
CA ALA A 177 -0.74 2.51 -11.62
C ALA A 177 -1.60 1.23 -11.60
N ALA A 178 -0.97 0.06 -11.74
CA ALA A 178 -1.66 -1.22 -11.70
C ALA A 178 -2.24 -1.53 -10.32
N MET A 179 -1.50 -1.26 -9.25
CA MET A 179 -1.95 -1.45 -7.87
C MET A 179 -3.11 -0.51 -7.52
N ILE A 180 -3.08 0.75 -7.98
CA ILE A 180 -4.20 1.69 -7.85
C ILE A 180 -5.46 1.15 -8.55
N LYS A 181 -5.33 0.66 -9.79
CA LYS A 181 -6.44 0.05 -10.55
C LYS A 181 -7.00 -1.16 -9.79
N LEU A 182 -6.13 -1.96 -9.19
CA LEU A 182 -6.49 -3.15 -8.43
C LEU A 182 -7.25 -2.79 -7.13
N ILE A 183 -6.81 -1.81 -6.34
CA ILE A 183 -7.54 -1.35 -5.15
C ILE A 183 -8.94 -0.85 -5.51
N LYS A 184 -9.04 -0.04 -6.58
CA LYS A 184 -10.35 0.46 -7.05
C LYS A 184 -11.30 -0.70 -7.38
N SER A 185 -10.79 -1.80 -7.94
CA SER A 185 -11.60 -3.00 -8.22
C SER A 185 -12.08 -3.75 -6.97
N PHE A 186 -11.35 -3.64 -5.85
CA PHE A 186 -11.77 -4.21 -4.56
C PHE A 186 -12.83 -3.34 -3.88
N SER A 187 -12.70 -2.01 -3.98
CA SER A 187 -13.60 -1.04 -3.32
C SER A 187 -15.06 -1.12 -3.77
N THR A 188 -15.35 -1.68 -4.96
CA THR A 188 -16.71 -1.85 -5.48
C THR A 188 -17.43 -3.11 -4.97
N LYS A 189 -16.74 -4.05 -4.32
CA LYS A 189 -17.35 -5.30 -3.82
C LYS A 189 -17.76 -5.13 -2.36
N ARG A 190 -19.04 -4.85 -2.08
CA ARG A 190 -19.62 -5.08 -0.73
C ARG A 190 -19.60 -6.59 -0.47
N VAL A 191 -18.56 -7.07 0.20
CA VAL A 191 -18.47 -8.48 0.59
C VAL A 191 -19.39 -8.68 1.80
N TYR A 192 -20.62 -9.12 1.52
CA TYR A 192 -21.46 -9.74 2.54
C TYR A 192 -20.78 -11.03 3.01
N TYR A 193 -20.78 -11.26 4.34
CA TYR A 193 -20.07 -12.31 5.10
C TYR A 193 -20.37 -13.79 4.73
N SER A 194 -20.81 -14.13 3.52
CA SER A 194 -21.32 -15.48 3.21
C SER A 194 -20.37 -16.41 2.43
N ARG A 195 -19.08 -16.10 2.25
CA ARG A 195 -18.08 -17.05 1.71
C ARG A 195 -16.70 -16.86 2.36
N GLN A 196 -16.51 -17.39 3.57
CA GLN A 196 -15.30 -17.18 4.40
C GLN A 196 -13.98 -17.29 3.61
N LYS A 197 -13.75 -18.35 2.83
CA LYS A 197 -12.48 -18.51 2.08
C LYS A 197 -12.25 -17.45 0.99
N GLN A 198 -13.27 -17.08 0.23
CA GLN A 198 -13.13 -16.13 -0.90
C GLN A 198 -13.06 -14.67 -0.42
N ALA A 199 -13.82 -14.35 0.64
CA ALA A 199 -13.75 -13.05 1.31
C ALA A 199 -12.32 -12.79 1.83
N ASN A 200 -11.70 -13.82 2.42
CA ASN A 200 -10.37 -13.71 3.01
C ASN A 200 -9.28 -13.50 1.95
N ILE A 201 -9.32 -14.20 0.81
CA ILE A 201 -8.34 -14.01 -0.28
C ILE A 201 -8.43 -12.61 -0.89
N SER A 202 -9.64 -12.10 -1.13
CA SER A 202 -9.83 -10.74 -1.67
C SER A 202 -9.33 -9.69 -0.68
N GLN A 203 -9.54 -9.88 0.62
CA GLN A 203 -9.04 -8.99 1.65
C GLN A 203 -7.51 -9.05 1.76
N ILE A 204 -6.92 -10.25 1.73
CA ILE A 204 -5.46 -10.46 1.70
C ILE A 204 -4.85 -9.73 0.50
N SER A 205 -5.47 -9.86 -0.67
CA SER A 205 -5.02 -9.19 -1.90
C SER A 205 -5.11 -7.66 -1.77
N ALA A 206 -6.21 -7.13 -1.26
CA ALA A 206 -6.38 -5.69 -1.05
C ALA A 206 -5.33 -5.16 -0.08
N VAL A 207 -5.13 -5.82 1.06
CA VAL A 207 -4.14 -5.36 2.04
C VAL A 207 -2.72 -5.49 1.50
N THR A 208 -2.40 -6.59 0.82
CA THR A 208 -1.10 -6.76 0.16
C THR A 208 -0.83 -5.63 -0.83
N THR A 209 -1.85 -5.26 -1.61
CA THR A 209 -1.75 -4.18 -2.59
C THR A 209 -1.46 -2.83 -1.91
N ILE A 210 -2.13 -2.54 -0.78
CA ILE A 210 -1.93 -1.31 0.00
C ILE A 210 -0.53 -1.27 0.61
N GLU A 211 -0.06 -2.38 1.18
CA GLU A 211 1.28 -2.51 1.76
C GLU A 211 2.37 -2.30 0.71
N ILE A 212 2.18 -2.87 -0.50
CA ILE A 212 3.07 -2.64 -1.65
C ILE A 212 3.08 -1.15 -2.03
N LEU A 213 1.91 -0.50 -2.15
CA LEU A 213 1.83 0.93 -2.49
C LEU A 213 2.52 1.82 -1.45
N GLY A 214 2.33 1.53 -0.16
CA GLY A 214 3.00 2.23 0.92
C GLY A 214 4.52 2.12 0.81
N ASP A 215 5.04 0.91 0.61
CA ASP A 215 6.48 0.67 0.47
C ASP A 215 7.06 1.35 -0.78
N LEU A 216 6.31 1.44 -1.87
CA LEU A 216 6.74 2.15 -3.08
C LEU A 216 6.89 3.66 -2.83
N GLY A 217 6.14 4.23 -1.88
CA GLY A 217 6.29 5.62 -1.46
C GLY A 217 5.81 6.66 -2.48
N ASP A 218 5.06 6.24 -3.49
CA ASP A 218 4.66 7.09 -4.60
C ASP A 218 3.40 7.91 -4.28
N THR A 219 3.51 9.24 -4.39
CA THR A 219 2.44 10.17 -4.03
C THR A 219 1.20 10.08 -4.92
N ARG A 220 1.28 9.40 -6.08
CA ARG A 220 0.12 9.13 -6.93
C ARG A 220 -0.87 8.15 -6.28
N ALA A 221 -0.42 7.34 -5.33
CA ALA A 221 -1.28 6.43 -4.59
C ALA A 221 -2.16 7.13 -3.53
N VAL A 222 -1.79 8.34 -3.10
CA VAL A 222 -2.37 9.04 -1.94
C VAL A 222 -3.88 9.15 -2.02
N GLU A 223 -4.43 9.63 -3.14
CA GLU A 223 -5.89 9.78 -3.31
C GLU A 223 -6.63 8.44 -3.19
N THR A 224 -6.06 7.37 -3.74
CA THR A 224 -6.68 6.04 -3.68
C THR A 224 -6.60 5.46 -2.26
N LEU A 225 -5.52 5.73 -1.54
CA LEU A 225 -5.36 5.33 -0.15
C LEU A 225 -6.26 6.13 0.80
N ILE A 226 -6.47 7.43 0.54
CA ILE A 226 -7.44 8.28 1.26
C ILE A 226 -8.86 7.70 1.10
N VAL A 227 -9.27 7.35 -0.12
CA VAL A 227 -10.57 6.70 -0.35
C VAL A 227 -10.70 5.39 0.45
N SER A 228 -9.59 4.64 0.56
CA SER A 228 -9.54 3.36 1.27
C SER A 228 -9.67 3.48 2.79
N LEU A 229 -9.50 4.68 3.38
CA LEU A 229 -9.74 4.93 4.81
C LEU A 229 -11.20 4.69 5.21
N ASN A 230 -12.13 4.81 4.27
CA ASN A 230 -13.56 4.57 4.52
C ASN A 230 -13.91 3.07 4.63
N ASN A 231 -12.96 2.16 4.37
CA ASN A 231 -13.16 0.74 4.48
C ASN A 231 -12.55 0.21 5.78
N THR A 232 -13.42 -0.15 6.73
CA THR A 232 -13.03 -0.65 8.06
C THR A 232 -12.14 -1.90 7.99
N LEU A 233 -12.20 -2.69 6.92
CA LEU A 233 -11.37 -3.91 6.80
C LEU A 233 -9.89 -3.62 6.47
N ILE A 234 -9.58 -2.43 5.95
CA ILE A 234 -8.25 -2.08 5.43
C ILE A 234 -7.78 -0.68 5.89
N VAL A 235 -8.52 -0.02 6.77
CA VAL A 235 -8.23 1.35 7.23
C VAL A 235 -6.87 1.47 7.91
N GLN A 236 -6.48 0.45 8.68
CA GLN A 236 -5.21 0.45 9.41
C GLN A 236 -4.02 0.37 8.45
N GLU A 237 -4.14 -0.44 7.41
CA GLU A 237 -3.11 -0.62 6.39
C GLU A 237 -3.05 0.58 5.44
N SER A 238 -4.21 1.16 5.11
CA SER A 238 -4.28 2.40 4.34
C SER A 238 -3.60 3.54 5.11
N THR A 239 -3.87 3.66 6.41
CA THR A 239 -3.23 4.65 7.29
C THR A 239 -1.72 4.42 7.38
N ARG A 240 -1.28 3.17 7.53
CA ARG A 240 0.15 2.83 7.54
C ARG A 240 0.84 3.18 6.22
N ALA A 241 0.21 2.85 5.08
CA ALA A 241 0.75 3.18 3.77
C ALA A 241 0.86 4.71 3.58
N LEU A 242 -0.19 5.46 3.96
CA LEU A 242 -0.16 6.93 3.96
C LEU A 242 0.94 7.48 4.87
N ARG A 243 1.13 6.91 6.06
CA ARG A 243 2.23 7.26 6.98
C ARG A 243 3.62 7.06 6.35
N ILE A 244 3.81 5.98 5.60
CA ILE A 244 5.08 5.70 4.92
C ILE A 244 5.32 6.71 3.79
N ILE A 245 4.29 7.00 3.00
CA ILE A 245 4.36 8.00 1.91
C ILE A 245 4.63 9.41 2.48
N GLY A 246 3.96 9.78 3.58
CA GLY A 246 4.17 11.05 4.27
C GLY A 246 3.61 12.28 3.58
N ASP A 247 2.70 12.11 2.63
CA ASP A 247 2.05 13.22 1.92
C ASP A 247 1.01 13.91 2.81
N GLU A 248 1.12 15.24 2.93
CA GLU A 248 0.30 16.06 3.84
C GLU A 248 -1.20 16.03 3.49
N ARG A 249 -1.57 15.72 2.24
CA ARG A 249 -2.98 15.56 1.84
C ARG A 249 -3.72 14.51 2.66
N ALA A 250 -2.99 13.58 3.27
CA ALA A 250 -3.56 12.52 4.11
C ALA A 250 -3.92 12.97 5.54
N ILE A 251 -3.40 14.12 6.01
CA ILE A 251 -3.52 14.54 7.41
C ILE A 251 -4.99 14.72 7.80
N GLU A 252 -5.72 15.57 7.08
CA GLU A 252 -7.11 15.89 7.40
C GLU A 252 -8.04 14.66 7.28
N PRO A 253 -7.96 13.83 6.22
CA PRO A 253 -8.67 12.55 6.18
C PRO A 253 -8.38 11.61 7.35
N ILE A 254 -7.12 11.54 7.81
CA ILE A 254 -6.73 10.73 8.97
C ILE A 254 -7.33 11.29 10.27
N ILE A 255 -7.35 12.62 10.44
CA ILE A 255 -8.01 13.27 11.58
C ILE A 255 -9.50 12.90 11.60
N GLN A 256 -10.19 13.01 10.47
CA GLN A 256 -11.63 12.72 10.37
C GLN A 256 -11.97 11.28 10.74
N ILE A 257 -11.24 10.29 10.21
CA ILE A 257 -11.49 8.88 10.54
C ILE A 257 -11.12 8.55 11.99
N MET A 258 -10.09 9.20 12.54
CA MET A 258 -9.71 9.06 13.95
C MET A 258 -10.80 9.65 14.88
N GLU A 259 -11.34 10.82 14.55
CA GLU A 259 -12.46 11.42 15.32
C GLU A 259 -13.72 10.56 15.25
N TYR A 260 -14.07 10.06 14.06
CA TYR A 260 -15.17 9.10 13.91
C TYR A 260 -14.94 7.87 14.80
N THR A 261 -13.72 7.34 14.81
CA THR A 261 -13.36 6.16 15.63
C THR A 261 -13.46 6.45 17.13
N ILE A 262 -13.00 7.61 17.59
CA ILE A 262 -13.10 8.05 18.99
C ILE A 262 -14.58 8.18 19.40
N ASN A 263 -15.41 8.80 18.56
CA ASN A 263 -16.85 8.96 18.84
C ASN A 263 -17.54 7.59 18.91
N GLN A 264 -17.25 6.69 17.97
CA GLN A 264 -17.77 5.32 18.00
C GLN A 264 -17.35 4.55 19.26
N ARG A 265 -16.13 4.79 19.79
CA ARG A 265 -15.67 4.21 21.06
C ARG A 265 -16.44 4.80 22.26
N LYS A 266 -16.74 6.10 22.26
CA LYS A 266 -17.55 6.76 23.31
C LYS A 266 -19.00 6.27 23.33
N GLU A 267 -19.60 6.07 22.16
CA GLU A 267 -20.98 5.60 22.00
C GLU A 267 -21.15 4.08 22.23
N SER A 268 -20.06 3.31 22.20
CA SER A 268 -20.09 1.84 22.31
C SER A 268 -20.48 1.28 23.68
N SER A 269 -20.96 2.10 24.62
CA SER A 269 -21.60 1.64 25.86
C SER A 269 -22.85 0.76 25.62
N TYR A 270 -23.38 0.70 24.39
CA TYR A 270 -24.64 0.02 24.05
C TYR A 270 -24.55 -1.32 23.29
N HIS A 271 -23.36 -1.82 22.90
CA HIS A 271 -23.26 -3.11 22.19
C HIS A 271 -22.53 -4.18 23.01
N SER A 272 -23.05 -4.46 24.21
CA SER A 272 -22.76 -5.67 24.97
C SER A 272 -23.44 -6.87 24.30
N GLY A 273 -22.84 -7.38 23.23
CA GLY A 273 -23.39 -8.55 22.55
C GLY A 273 -22.36 -9.14 21.59
N TRP A 274 -21.52 -10.03 22.11
CA TRP A 274 -20.65 -10.94 21.35
C TRP A 274 -19.41 -10.34 20.68
N SER A 275 -18.39 -9.98 21.47
CA SER A 275 -17.01 -10.25 21.03
C SER A 275 -16.15 -10.70 22.21
N ARG A 276 -15.66 -11.95 22.15
CA ARG A 276 -14.58 -12.47 23.01
C ARG A 276 -13.20 -11.92 22.61
N THR A 277 -13.16 -11.15 21.53
CA THR A 277 -11.99 -10.49 20.96
C THR A 277 -12.06 -9.00 21.31
N GLY A 278 -10.91 -8.35 21.50
CA GLY A 278 -10.78 -6.93 21.86
C GLY A 278 -11.45 -5.96 20.86
N PRO A 279 -11.23 -4.63 20.99
CA PRO A 279 -11.83 -3.67 20.07
C PRO A 279 -11.54 -4.06 18.62
N ALA A 280 -12.57 -4.03 17.77
CA ALA A 280 -12.44 -4.38 16.36
C ALA A 280 -11.24 -3.64 15.74
N ARG A 281 -10.39 -4.34 14.96
CA ARG A 281 -9.10 -3.83 14.43
C ARG A 281 -9.18 -2.41 13.86
N TRP A 282 -10.28 -2.06 13.18
CA TRP A 282 -10.48 -0.73 12.61
C TRP A 282 -10.55 0.40 13.65
N ARG A 283 -10.92 0.08 14.89
CA ARG A 283 -11.01 1.02 16.00
C ARG A 283 -9.66 1.35 16.62
N ASP A 284 -8.60 0.60 16.34
CA ASP A 284 -7.25 0.80 16.89
C ASP A 284 -6.72 2.20 16.55
N LEU A 285 -6.30 2.96 17.55
CA LEU A 285 -5.82 4.34 17.37
C LEU A 285 -4.32 4.44 17.10
N ASN A 286 -3.60 3.32 17.17
CA ASN A 286 -2.14 3.26 17.07
C ASN A 286 -1.60 3.76 15.72
N GLU A 287 -2.10 3.24 14.59
CA GLU A 287 -1.60 3.67 13.27
C GLU A 287 -2.01 5.11 12.95
N PHE A 288 -3.18 5.57 13.39
CA PHE A 288 -3.58 6.97 13.23
C PHE A 288 -2.61 7.89 13.98
N ALA A 289 -2.31 7.59 15.24
CA ALA A 289 -1.36 8.36 16.04
C ALA A 289 0.03 8.38 15.40
N LYS A 290 0.56 7.21 15.00
CA LYS A 290 1.85 7.12 14.31
C LYS A 290 1.88 7.92 13.00
N ALA A 291 0.78 7.92 12.24
CA ALA A 291 0.68 8.66 10.99
C ALA A 291 0.73 10.17 11.23
N LEU A 292 -0.11 10.68 12.13
CA LEU A 292 -0.18 12.09 12.48
C LEU A 292 1.14 12.58 13.09
N GLY A 293 1.75 11.78 13.98
CA GLY A 293 3.06 12.07 14.56
C GLY A 293 4.19 12.12 13.51
N LYS A 294 4.11 11.27 12.47
CA LYS A 294 5.09 11.25 11.38
C LYS A 294 4.91 12.40 10.42
N MET A 295 3.68 12.80 10.10
CA MET A 295 3.39 13.90 9.16
C MET A 295 3.58 15.27 9.82
N GLY A 296 3.24 15.40 11.10
CA GLY A 296 3.53 16.60 11.89
C GLY A 296 2.52 17.73 11.64
N ASN A 297 1.36 17.68 12.29
CA ASN A 297 0.33 18.72 12.21
C ASN A 297 -0.16 19.11 13.62
N LEU A 298 -0.05 20.40 13.97
CA LEU A 298 -0.40 20.92 15.29
C LEU A 298 -1.90 20.82 15.59
N GLU A 299 -2.76 20.95 14.59
CA GLU A 299 -4.22 20.82 14.75
C GLU A 299 -4.62 19.38 15.14
N SER A 300 -3.87 18.39 14.67
CA SER A 300 -4.10 16.98 15.00
C SER A 300 -3.91 16.66 16.49
N ILE A 301 -3.14 17.49 17.24
CA ILE A 301 -2.91 17.31 18.67
C ILE A 301 -4.22 17.30 19.44
N LYS A 302 -5.17 18.17 19.07
CA LYS A 302 -6.49 18.20 19.71
C LYS A 302 -7.19 16.84 19.61
N THR A 303 -7.13 16.22 18.42
CA THR A 303 -7.73 14.90 18.17
C THR A 303 -7.00 13.77 18.88
N LEU A 304 -5.66 13.83 18.94
CA LEU A 304 -4.84 12.91 19.73
C LEU A 304 -5.21 12.96 21.21
N VAL A 305 -5.37 14.17 21.77
CA VAL A 305 -5.72 14.39 23.18
C VAL A 305 -7.13 13.89 23.51
N LYS A 306 -8.10 14.10 22.61
CA LYS A 306 -9.47 13.55 22.74
C LYS A 306 -9.47 12.02 22.94
N GLY A 307 -8.45 11.32 22.47
CA GLY A 307 -8.27 9.88 22.70
C GLY A 307 -8.11 9.52 24.17
N PHE A 308 -7.42 10.34 24.97
CA PHE A 308 -7.29 10.14 26.42
C PHE A 308 -8.59 10.39 27.19
N ASP A 309 -9.49 11.21 26.62
CA ASP A 309 -10.78 11.56 27.23
C ASP A 309 -11.87 10.48 27.00
N ILE A 310 -11.49 9.25 26.66
CA ILE A 310 -12.42 8.12 26.57
C ILE A 310 -12.57 7.51 27.97
N GLU A 311 -13.63 7.90 28.67
CA GLU A 311 -13.86 7.58 30.10
C GLU A 311 -14.22 6.10 30.38
N SER A 312 -14.80 5.38 29.41
CA SER A 312 -15.19 3.99 29.60
C SER A 312 -13.98 3.06 29.55
N SER A 313 -13.74 2.31 30.65
CA SER A 313 -12.55 1.46 30.84
C SER A 313 -12.34 0.40 29.75
N ARG A 314 -13.41 -0.07 29.10
CA ARG A 314 -13.33 -1.05 27.99
C ARG A 314 -13.01 -0.43 26.63
N SER A 315 -13.17 0.88 26.50
CA SER A 315 -12.96 1.65 25.25
C SER A 315 -11.80 2.64 25.35
N ALA A 316 -11.28 2.85 26.57
CA ALA A 316 -10.10 3.63 26.85
C ALA A 316 -8.90 3.13 26.04
N LEU A 317 -7.91 4.00 25.87
CA LEU A 317 -6.67 3.66 25.19
C LEU A 317 -5.97 2.50 25.91
N SER A 318 -5.54 1.50 25.15
CA SER A 318 -4.58 0.53 25.66
C SER A 318 -3.24 1.22 25.96
N GLU A 319 -2.39 0.61 26.77
CA GLU A 319 -1.05 1.17 27.06
C GLU A 319 -0.23 1.41 25.79
N THR A 320 -0.36 0.54 24.77
CA THR A 320 0.33 0.72 23.49
C THR A 320 -0.23 1.89 22.67
N GLU A 321 -1.55 2.12 22.75
CA GLU A 321 -2.20 3.29 22.14
C GLU A 321 -1.77 4.57 22.85
N LYS A 322 -1.79 4.60 24.19
CA LYS A 322 -1.31 5.75 24.98
C LYS A 322 0.11 6.12 24.61
N MET A 323 1.03 5.15 24.59
CA MET A 323 2.42 5.38 24.20
C MET A 323 2.55 5.96 22.79
N SER A 324 1.77 5.45 21.83
CA SER A 324 1.82 5.93 20.44
C SER A 324 1.24 7.35 20.30
N VAL A 325 0.19 7.67 21.05
CA VAL A 325 -0.40 9.02 21.11
C VAL A 325 0.57 10.01 21.75
N MET A 326 1.20 9.64 22.87
CA MET A 326 2.22 10.47 23.53
C MET A 326 3.40 10.73 22.61
N GLU A 327 3.93 9.69 21.95
CA GLU A 327 5.04 9.82 21.00
C GLU A 327 4.66 10.72 19.81
N ALA A 328 3.43 10.61 19.32
CA ALA A 328 2.93 11.47 18.25
C ALA A 328 2.88 12.95 18.68
N ILE A 329 2.31 13.25 19.86
CA ILE A 329 2.25 14.61 20.41
C ILE A 329 3.67 15.18 20.56
N SER A 330 4.59 14.41 21.14
CA SER A 330 5.99 14.83 21.28
C SER A 330 6.64 15.13 19.93
N LYS A 331 6.52 14.24 18.94
CA LYS A 331 7.08 14.43 17.59
C LYS A 331 6.51 15.65 16.87
N ILE A 332 5.22 15.93 17.04
CA ILE A 332 4.59 17.11 16.43
C ILE A 332 5.13 18.38 17.09
N LEU A 333 5.17 18.42 18.42
CA LEU A 333 5.67 19.58 19.17
C LEU A 333 7.17 19.79 19.00
N GLU A 334 7.95 18.73 18.74
CA GLU A 334 9.37 18.83 18.42
C GLU A 334 9.66 19.59 17.13
N ARG A 335 8.73 19.51 16.16
CA ARG A 335 8.81 20.24 14.89
C ARG A 335 8.31 21.67 15.01
N ALA A 336 7.55 21.97 16.05
CA ALA A 336 7.13 23.33 16.34
C ALA A 336 8.30 24.14 16.90
N LYS A 337 8.37 25.42 16.51
CA LYS A 337 9.43 26.36 16.94
C LYS A 337 9.21 26.88 18.36
N PHE A 338 8.80 26.01 19.29
CA PHE A 338 8.62 26.37 20.70
C PHE A 338 9.94 26.22 21.47
N ASP A 339 10.11 27.01 22.53
CA ASP A 339 11.19 26.79 23.49
C ASP A 339 11.09 25.38 24.10
N SER A 340 12.26 24.85 24.48
CA SER A 340 12.41 23.55 25.16
C SER A 340 11.53 23.40 26.40
N LYS A 341 11.45 24.42 27.25
CA LYS A 341 10.73 24.37 28.54
C LYS A 341 9.22 24.49 28.34
N GLU A 342 8.79 25.39 27.45
CA GLU A 342 7.40 25.49 27.00
C GLU A 342 6.90 24.17 26.43
N ARG A 343 7.68 23.56 25.53
CA ARG A 343 7.36 22.27 24.92
C ARG A 343 7.20 21.17 25.96
N GLU A 344 8.12 21.05 26.92
CA GLU A 344 8.05 20.05 27.98
C GLU A 344 6.80 20.23 28.85
N ASN A 345 6.47 21.47 29.21
CA ASN A 345 5.28 21.78 29.99
C ASN A 345 3.98 21.43 29.24
N ILE A 346 3.91 21.76 27.95
CA ILE A 346 2.75 21.45 27.10
C ILE A 346 2.59 19.93 26.99
N ILE A 347 3.66 19.19 26.70
CA ILE A 347 3.61 17.72 26.64
C ILE A 347 3.07 17.16 27.95
N LYS A 348 3.62 17.60 29.09
CA LYS A 348 3.20 17.15 30.42
C LYS A 348 1.71 17.40 30.69
N PHE A 349 1.18 18.54 30.26
CA PHE A 349 -0.24 18.85 30.42
C PHE A 349 -1.12 18.02 29.47
N LEU A 350 -0.74 17.91 28.21
CA LEU A 350 -1.52 17.21 27.18
C LEU A 350 -1.57 15.68 27.40
N THR A 351 -0.56 15.09 28.03
CA THR A 351 -0.50 13.65 28.32
C THR A 351 -0.81 13.32 29.77
N SER A 352 -1.30 14.28 30.56
CA SER A 352 -1.70 14.05 31.95
C SER A 352 -2.88 13.08 32.03
N GLU A 353 -2.99 12.31 33.10
CA GLU A 353 -4.17 11.51 33.43
C GLU A 353 -5.39 12.39 33.80
N ASP A 354 -5.17 13.62 34.25
CA ASP A 354 -6.23 14.59 34.58
C ASP A 354 -6.75 15.32 33.33
N ALA A 355 -8.04 15.15 33.03
CA ALA A 355 -8.72 15.80 31.92
C ALA A 355 -8.66 17.34 31.98
N SER A 356 -8.66 17.93 33.19
CA SER A 356 -8.56 19.38 33.39
C SER A 356 -7.19 19.90 32.97
N LEU A 357 -6.13 19.15 33.28
CA LEU A 357 -4.77 19.48 32.84
C LEU A 357 -4.62 19.34 31.32
N ARG A 358 -5.24 18.31 30.72
CA ARG A 358 -5.29 18.19 29.25
C ARG A 358 -6.02 19.35 28.59
N ALA A 359 -7.14 19.80 29.15
CA ALA A 359 -7.89 20.97 28.66
C ALA A 359 -7.07 22.27 28.77
N MET A 360 -6.31 22.45 29.86
CA MET A 360 -5.38 23.56 30.03
C MET A 360 -4.26 23.51 28.98
N GLY A 361 -3.65 22.33 28.77
CA GLY A 361 -2.63 22.13 27.74
C GLY A 361 -3.13 22.48 26.33
N ASN A 362 -4.35 22.07 25.97
CA ASN A 362 -4.98 22.42 24.69
C ASN A 362 -5.20 23.94 24.55
N SER A 363 -5.59 24.61 25.64
CA SER A 363 -5.82 26.05 25.65
C SER A 363 -4.51 26.83 25.48
N LEU A 364 -3.44 26.39 26.15
CA LEU A 364 -2.09 26.95 26.02
C LEU A 364 -1.57 26.81 24.59
N LEU A 365 -1.65 25.61 24.02
CA LEU A 365 -1.23 25.35 22.63
C LEU A 365 -1.99 26.24 21.64
N LYS A 366 -3.30 26.41 21.82
CA LYS A 366 -4.12 27.29 20.97
C LYS A 366 -3.70 28.76 21.08
N GLY A 367 -3.39 29.23 22.30
CA GLY A 367 -2.87 30.59 22.52
C GLY A 367 -1.60 30.85 21.72
N MET A 368 -0.63 29.93 21.85
CA MET A 368 0.66 30.03 21.18
C MET A 368 0.56 29.99 19.65
N LEU A 369 -0.34 29.17 19.09
CA LEU A 369 -0.59 29.13 17.65
C LEU A 369 -1.14 30.45 17.11
N ASN A 370 -1.99 31.13 17.87
CA ASN A 370 -2.55 32.42 17.47
C ASN A 370 -1.50 33.54 17.56
N GLU A 371 -0.62 33.50 18.55
CA GLU A 371 0.48 34.46 18.71
C GLU A 371 1.51 34.33 17.58
N SER A 372 1.86 33.10 17.17
CA SER A 372 2.80 32.85 16.06
C SER A 372 2.29 33.23 14.66
N ASN A 373 0.99 33.44 14.48
CA ASN A 373 0.39 33.89 13.21
C ASN A 373 0.25 35.42 13.12
N MET A 374 0.66 36.15 14.17
CA MET A 374 0.64 37.62 14.24
C MET A 374 2.03 38.25 14.05
N GLU A 375 3.10 37.44 14.02
CA GLU A 375 4.46 37.82 13.59
C GLU A 375 4.71 37.40 12.13
#